data_AF-A0A2N3G385-F1
#
_entry.id   AF-A0A2N3G385-F1
#
_cell.length_a   1.000
_cell.length_b   1.000
_cell.length_c   1.000
_cell.angle_alpha   90.00
_cell.angle_beta   90.00
_cell.angle_gamma   90.00
#
_symmetry.space_group_name_H-M   'P 1'
#
loop_
_entity.id
_entity.type
_entity.pdbx_description
1 polymer ?
#
loop_
_entity_poly.entity_id
_entity_poly.type
_entity_poly.pdbx_seq_one_letter_code
_entity_poly.pdbx_strand_id
1 'polypeptide(L)'
;MTPLVMFAIAGVGVYLIRLSGIVLLAGDRELPDGAAKALRLVAPAAVTAVVASAVLLDHGDIRGFSAWHLAAAIAIALAVWKQHMVLTIGVGGAVFAALLFAGL
;
A
#
# COMPACT_ATOMS: atom_id res chain seq x y z
N MET A 1 -13.67 -20.18 -8.66
CA MET A 1 -14.19 -19.42 -7.50
C MET A 1 -14.65 -18.05 -8.00
N THR A 2 -15.83 -17.57 -7.60
CA THR A 2 -16.34 -16.29 -8.11
C THR A 2 -15.64 -15.10 -7.43
N PRO A 3 -15.50 -13.92 -8.08
CA PRO A 3 -14.87 -12.74 -7.49
C PRO A 3 -15.52 -12.34 -6.16
N LEU A 4 -16.84 -12.48 -6.06
CA LEU A 4 -17.61 -12.24 -4.84
C LEU A 4 -17.09 -13.05 -3.66
N VAL A 5 -16.81 -14.34 -3.87
CA VAL A 5 -16.31 -15.24 -2.82
C VAL A 5 -14.89 -14.85 -2.40
N MET A 6 -14.04 -14.41 -3.33
CA MET A 6 -12.70 -13.92 -3.01
C MET A 6 -12.74 -12.66 -2.14
N PHE A 7 -13.57 -11.68 -2.50
CA PHE A 7 -13.74 -10.47 -1.69
C PHE A 7 -14.35 -10.76 -0.32
N ALA A 8 -15.32 -11.67 -0.25
CA ALA A 8 -15.92 -12.09 1.02
C ALA A 8 -14.87 -12.73 1.94
N ILE A 9 -14.07 -13.66 1.43
CA ILE A 9 -13.00 -14.32 2.22
C ILE A 9 -11.95 -13.31 2.66
N ALA A 10 -11.50 -12.43 1.76
CA ALA A 10 -10.51 -11.40 2.07
C ALA A 10 -11.03 -10.44 3.16
N GLY A 11 -12.28 -9.97 3.02
CA GLY A 11 -12.92 -9.09 4.00
C GLY A 11 -13.06 -9.74 5.37
N VAL A 12 -13.57 -10.98 5.41
CA VAL A 12 -13.70 -11.75 6.66
C VAL A 12 -12.33 -11.99 7.29
N GLY A 13 -11.33 -12.38 6.50
CA GLY A 13 -9.97 -12.62 6.98
C GLY A 13 -9.33 -11.37 7.61
N VAL A 14 -9.45 -10.22 6.95
CA VAL A 14 -8.95 -8.93 7.49
C VAL A 14 -9.67 -8.57 8.79
N TYR A 15 -10.98 -8.78 8.86
CA TYR A 15 -11.76 -8.51 10.07
C TYR A 15 -11.33 -9.42 11.23
N LEU A 16 -11.11 -10.72 10.97
CA LEU A 16 -10.64 -11.67 11.97
C LEU A 16 -9.24 -11.33 12.49
N ILE A 17 -8.32 -10.88 11.63
CA ILE A 17 -6.99 -10.40 12.04
C ILE A 17 -7.14 -9.20 12.99
N ARG A 18 -8.02 -8.26 12.65
CA ARG A 18 -8.29 -7.09 13.50
C ARG A 18 -8.89 -7.50 14.85
N LEU A 19 -9.84 -8.43 14.84
CA LEU A 19 -10.46 -8.99 16.04
C LEU A 19 -9.43 -9.69 16.91
N SER A 20 -8.52 -10.48 16.33
CA SER A 20 -7.43 -11.13 17.05
C SER A 20 -6.52 -10.13 17.75
N GLY A 21 -6.19 -9.02 17.07
CA GLY A 21 -5.38 -7.94 17.67
C GLY A 21 -6.08 -7.31 18.87
N ILE A 22 -7.38 -7.02 18.75
CA ILE A 22 -8.18 -6.50 19.86
C ILE A 22 -8.26 -7.53 20.98
N VAL A 23 -8.58 -8.80 20.72
CA VAL A 23 -8.70 -9.81 21.78
C VAL A 23 -7.38 -10.08 22.51
N LEU A 24 -6.24 -10.06 21.81
CA LEU A 24 -4.93 -10.27 22.44
C LEU A 24 -4.40 -9.04 23.20
N LEU A 25 -4.67 -7.83 22.71
CA LEU A 25 -4.08 -6.59 23.23
C LEU A 25 -5.07 -5.66 23.95
N ALA A 26 -6.38 -5.91 23.89
CA ALA A 26 -7.39 -5.13 24.61
C ALA A 26 -7.46 -5.58 26.07
N GLY A 27 -6.56 -5.02 26.87
CA GLY A 27 -6.60 -5.01 28.33
C GLY A 27 -5.72 -3.86 28.83
N ASP A 28 -5.53 -3.74 30.15
CA ASP A 28 -4.61 -2.75 30.76
C ASP A 28 -3.11 -3.03 30.50
N ARG A 29 -2.80 -3.84 29.48
CA ARG A 29 -1.42 -4.10 29.07
C ARG A 29 -0.97 -2.97 28.16
N GLU A 30 -0.23 -2.04 28.75
CA GLU A 30 0.55 -1.08 27.99
C GLU A 30 1.51 -1.84 27.08
N LEU A 31 1.45 -1.55 25.77
CA LEU A 31 2.43 -2.10 24.84
C LEU A 31 3.80 -1.52 25.18
N PRO A 32 4.87 -2.33 25.19
CA PRO A 32 6.22 -1.82 25.31
C PRO A 32 6.50 -0.78 24.22
N ASP A 33 7.17 0.32 24.56
CA ASP A 33 7.42 1.44 23.64
C ASP A 33 7.99 1.02 22.28
N GLY A 34 8.87 0.01 22.28
CA GLY A 34 9.43 -0.57 21.06
C GLY A 34 8.38 -1.22 20.15
N ALA A 35 7.43 -1.96 20.71
CA ALA A 35 6.35 -2.61 19.96
C ALA A 35 5.36 -1.56 19.44
N ALA A 36 4.99 -0.57 20.25
CA ALA A 36 4.13 0.53 19.82
C ALA A 36 4.76 1.34 18.66
N LYS A 37 6.07 1.62 18.75
CA LYS A 37 6.82 2.31 17.70
C LYS A 37 6.90 1.48 16.42
N ALA A 38 7.13 0.16 16.52
CA ALA A 38 7.14 -0.73 15.37
C ALA A 38 5.75 -0.81 14.70
N LEU A 39 4.68 -0.95 15.49
CA LEU A 39 3.30 -1.00 14.98
C LEU A 39 2.89 0.28 14.25
N ARG A 40 3.36 1.45 14.69
CA ARG A 40 3.18 2.72 13.98
C ARG A 40 3.83 2.75 12.59
N LEU A 41 4.88 1.97 12.39
CA LEU A 41 5.61 1.88 11.12
C LEU A 41 5.05 0.81 10.17
N VAL A 42 4.15 -0.06 10.64
CA VAL A 42 3.60 -1.17 9.81
C VAL A 42 2.87 -0.63 8.58
N ALA A 43 1.98 0.35 8.75
CA ALA A 43 1.23 0.92 7.64
C ALA A 43 2.14 1.54 6.55
N PRO A 44 3.06 2.47 6.88
CA PRO A 44 3.97 3.02 5.88
C PRO A 44 4.92 1.96 5.29
N ALA A 45 5.37 0.98 6.08
CA ALA A 45 6.23 -0.09 5.58
C ALA A 45 5.49 -0.99 4.57
N ALA A 46 4.24 -1.37 4.85
CA ALA A 46 3.45 -2.20 3.94
C ALA A 46 3.21 -1.51 2.60
N VAL A 47 2.83 -0.22 2.61
CA VAL A 47 2.66 0.57 1.38
C VAL A 47 3.98 0.67 0.62
N THR A 48 5.08 0.93 1.33
CA THR A 48 6.41 1.02 0.72
C THR A 48 6.81 -0.31 0.08
N ALA A 49 6.54 -1.44 0.73
CA ALA A 49 6.83 -2.76 0.19
C ALA A 49 6.04 -3.06 -1.09
N VAL A 50 4.76 -2.69 -1.14
CA VAL A 50 3.92 -2.83 -2.34
C VAL A 50 4.45 -1.98 -3.49
N VAL A 51 4.75 -0.71 -3.23
CA VAL A 51 5.29 0.20 -4.24
C VAL A 51 6.67 -0.25 -4.72
N ALA A 52 7.57 -0.61 -3.80
CA ALA A 52 8.90 -1.10 -4.13
C ALA A 52 8.82 -2.36 -4.99
N SER A 53 7.92 -3.30 -4.66
CA SER A 53 7.71 -4.51 -5.45
C SER A 53 7.17 -4.18 -6.84
N ALA A 54 6.23 -3.25 -6.96
CA ALA A 54 5.70 -2.81 -8.26
C ALA A 54 6.71 -2.06 -9.15
N VAL A 55 7.74 -1.48 -8.55
CA VAL A 55 8.81 -0.80 -9.28
C VAL A 55 9.91 -1.78 -9.69
N LEU A 56 10.27 -2.69 -8.78
CA LEU A 56 11.42 -3.57 -8.94
C LEU A 56 11.09 -4.87 -9.70
N LEU A 57 9.89 -5.41 -9.53
CA LEU A 57 9.47 -6.66 -10.16
C LEU A 57 8.55 -6.40 -11.34
N ASP A 58 8.70 -7.24 -12.36
CA ASP A 58 7.79 -7.33 -13.48
C ASP A 58 7.39 -8.78 -13.68
N HIS A 59 6.11 -9.10 -13.45
CA HIS A 59 5.57 -10.47 -13.55
C HIS A 59 6.35 -11.55 -12.77
N GLY A 60 7.08 -11.17 -11.72
CA GLY A 60 7.86 -12.08 -10.88
C GLY A 60 9.37 -12.07 -11.14
N ASP A 61 9.83 -11.44 -12.22
CA ASP A 61 11.25 -11.27 -12.51
C ASP A 61 11.78 -9.91 -12.05
N ILE A 62 13.07 -9.88 -11.67
CA ILE A 62 13.77 -8.63 -11.33
C ILE A 62 13.90 -7.81 -12.61
N ARG A 63 13.25 -6.66 -12.65
CA ARG A 63 13.22 -5.79 -13.81
C ARG A 63 14.58 -5.13 -14.00
N GLY A 64 15.08 -5.13 -15.23
CA GLY A 64 16.26 -4.35 -15.61
C GLY A 64 16.01 -2.84 -15.47
N PHE A 65 17.08 -2.07 -15.24
CA PHE A 65 17.00 -0.61 -15.16
C PHE A 65 16.37 -0.05 -16.44
N SER A 66 15.29 0.70 -16.28
CA SER A 66 14.41 1.11 -17.38
C SER A 66 13.72 2.44 -17.04
N ALA A 67 13.06 3.05 -18.03
CA ALA A 67 12.29 4.29 -17.86
C ALA A 67 11.28 4.25 -16.68
N TRP A 68 10.80 3.06 -16.32
CA TRP A 68 9.92 2.84 -15.17
C TRP A 68 10.57 3.21 -13.83
N HIS A 69 11.86 2.90 -13.66
CA HIS A 69 12.62 3.25 -12.47
C HIS A 69 12.79 4.77 -12.34
N LEU A 70 12.97 5.46 -13.48
CA LEU A 70 13.06 6.92 -13.54
C LEU A 70 11.72 7.57 -13.18
N ALA A 71 10.61 7.03 -13.72
CA ALA A 71 9.27 7.47 -13.40
C ALA A 71 8.95 7.28 -11.91
N ALA A 72 9.34 6.15 -11.32
CA ALA A 72 9.22 5.89 -9.89
C ALA A 72 10.02 6.89 -9.05
N ALA A 73 11.27 7.18 -9.44
CA ALA A 73 12.10 8.17 -8.74
C ALA A 73 11.48 9.57 -8.78
N ILE A 74 10.95 9.99 -9.93
CA ILE A 74 10.24 11.26 -10.09
C ILE A 74 8.96 11.28 -9.25
N ALA A 75 8.18 10.19 -9.24
CA ALA A 75 6.98 10.09 -8.43
C ALA A 75 7.28 10.20 -6.93
N ILE A 76 8.35 9.54 -6.44
CA ILE A 76 8.82 9.65 -5.06
C ILE A 76 9.25 11.09 -4.75
N ALA A 77 10.03 11.72 -5.64
CA ALA A 77 10.47 13.10 -5.47
C ALA A 77 9.29 14.08 -5.40
N LEU A 78 8.30 13.93 -6.27
CA LEU A 78 7.08 14.73 -6.26
C LEU A 78 6.23 14.48 -5.02
N ALA A 79 6.12 13.23 -4.55
CA ALA A 79 5.37 12.88 -3.35
C ALA A 79 5.98 13.51 -2.09
N VAL A 80 7.31 13.49 -1.97
CA VAL A 80 8.04 14.16 -0.89
C VAL A 80 7.86 15.67 -0.97
N TRP A 81 7.91 16.24 -2.17
CA TRP A 81 7.88 17.69 -2.34
C TRP A 81 6.48 18.31 -2.18
N LYS A 82 5.42 17.63 -2.67
CA LYS A 82 4.09 18.23 -2.72
C LYS A 82 3.32 18.19 -1.40
N GLN A 83 3.61 17.27 -0.47
CA GLN A 83 2.99 17.05 0.87
C GLN A 83 1.45 17.18 1.01
N HIS A 84 0.72 17.54 -0.04
CA HIS A 84 -0.71 17.76 -0.08
C HIS A 84 -1.38 16.47 -0.56
N MET A 85 -1.76 15.65 0.40
CA MET A 85 -2.38 14.33 0.19
C MET A 85 -3.60 14.36 -0.75
N VAL A 86 -4.36 15.46 -0.75
CA VAL A 86 -5.53 15.63 -1.63
C VAL A 86 -5.12 15.77 -3.10
N LEU A 87 -4.02 16.48 -3.36
CA LEU A 87 -3.52 16.69 -4.72
C LEU A 87 -2.91 15.41 -5.30
N THR A 88 -2.20 14.62 -4.50
CA THR A 88 -1.65 13.34 -4.97
C THR A 88 -2.74 12.32 -5.26
N ILE A 89 -3.77 12.23 -4.42
CA ILE A 89 -4.94 11.36 -4.68
C ILE A 89 -5.70 11.83 -5.92
N GLY A 90 -5.95 13.14 -6.04
CA GLY A 90 -6.67 13.71 -7.18
C GLY A 90 -5.94 13.51 -8.51
N VAL A 91 -4.63 13.77 -8.55
CA VAL A 91 -3.81 13.58 -9.75
C VAL A 91 -3.68 12.10 -10.10
N GLY A 92 -3.43 11.23 -9.11
CA GLY A 92 -3.36 9.78 -9.35
C GLY A 92 -4.67 9.22 -9.90
N GLY A 93 -5.81 9.62 -9.32
CA GLY A 93 -7.14 9.25 -9.81
C GLY A 93 -7.42 9.77 -11.22
N ALA A 94 -7.04 11.01 -11.53
CA ALA A 94 -7.22 11.59 -12.86
C ALA A 94 -6.36 10.89 -13.92
N VAL A 95 -5.09 10.59 -13.62
CA VAL A 95 -4.21 9.84 -14.52
C VAL A 95 -4.73 8.42 -14.74
N PHE A 96 -5.17 7.74 -13.68
CA PHE A 96 -5.77 6.42 -13.78
C PHE A 96 -7.03 6.43 -14.65
N ALA A 97 -7.93 7.39 -14.43
CA ALA A 97 -9.12 7.55 -15.27
C ALA A 97 -8.74 7.80 -16.74
N ALA A 98 -7.75 8.65 -17.00
CA ALA A 98 -7.28 8.92 -18.36
C ALA A 98 -6.71 7.67 -19.06
N LEU A 99 -5.94 6.85 -18.34
CA LEU A 99 -5.41 5.58 -18.86
C LEU A 99 -6.54 4.58 -19.16
N LEU A 100 -7.53 4.51 -18.27
CA LEU A 100 -8.69 3.63 -18.44
C LEU A 100 -9.55 4.05 -19.64
N PHE A 101 -9.71 5.36 -19.89
CA PHE A 101 -10.35 5.89 -21.10
C PHE A 101 -9.51 5.65 -22.37
N ALA A 102 -8.18 5.54 -22.25
CA ALA A 102 -7.29 5.23 -23.37
C ALA A 102 -7.26 3.73 -23.73
N GLY A 103 -7.97 2.87 -22.99
CA GLY A 103 -8.09 1.44 -23.27
C GLY A 103 -6.88 0.60 -22.81
N LEU A 104 -6.10 1.12 -21.85
CA LEU A 104 -4.99 0.44 -21.19
C LEU A 104 -5.40 -0.20 -19.86
#